data_AF-A0A0S9SCM0-F1
#
_entry.id   AF-A0A0S9SCM0-F1
#
_cell.length_a   1.000
_cell.length_b   1.000
_cell.length_c   1.000
_cell.angle_alpha   90.00
_cell.angle_beta   90.00
_cell.angle_gamma   90.00
#
_symmetry.space_group_name_H-M   'P 1'
#
loop_
_entity.id
_entity.type
_entity.pdbx_description
1 polymer ?
#
loop_
_entity_poly.entity_id
_entity_poly.type
_entity_poly.pdbx_seq_one_letter_code
_entity_poly.pdbx_strand_id
1 'polypeptide(L)'
;MTTRLRLVRAQRLLKVQEQMRSLAERDLADARAKAARIEADRAALLTTLAGETMQGLFLDAASRRLRGLASEATEIAATSTRLSEILRARGLAEKRTARQAESLAKLRTHEREQHALQEQLDLMVARAGHAPD
;
A
#
# COMPACT_ATOMS: atom_id res chain seq x y z
N MET A 1 -11.25 7.31 -27.10
CA MET A 1 -11.62 7.10 -25.68
C MET A 1 -11.75 8.45 -25.00
N THR A 2 -12.92 8.81 -24.46
CA THR A 2 -13.17 10.15 -23.88
C THR A 2 -12.44 10.38 -22.54
N THR A 3 -12.20 11.63 -22.16
CA THR A 3 -11.58 12.02 -20.87
C THR A 3 -12.36 11.46 -19.68
N ARG A 4 -13.69 11.42 -19.76
CA ARG A 4 -14.57 10.75 -18.78
C ARG A 4 -14.23 9.28 -18.60
N LEU A 5 -14.12 8.51 -19.69
CA LEU A 5 -13.79 7.09 -19.63
C LEU A 5 -12.37 6.86 -19.09
N ARG A 6 -11.41 7.73 -19.47
CA ARG A 6 -10.03 7.68 -18.97
C ARG A 6 -9.99 7.93 -17.46
N LEU A 7 -10.75 8.91 -16.96
CA LEU A 7 -10.85 9.21 -15.53
C LEU A 7 -11.44 8.03 -14.74
N VAL A 8 -12.55 7.45 -15.21
CA VAL A 8 -13.15 6.27 -14.54
C VAL A 8 -12.17 5.10 -14.49
N ARG A 9 -11.43 4.85 -15.57
CA ARG A 9 -10.39 3.81 -15.60
C ARG A 9 -9.27 4.11 -14.60
N ALA A 10 -8.78 5.35 -14.55
CA ALA A 10 -7.74 5.76 -13.61
C ALA A 10 -8.19 5.63 -12.14
N GLN A 11 -9.44 5.98 -11.83
CA GLN A 11 -10.02 5.80 -10.49
C GLN A 11 -10.14 4.32 -10.09
N ARG A 12 -10.54 3.45 -11.02
CA ARG A 12 -10.55 2.00 -10.75
C ARG A 12 -9.14 1.46 -10.48
N LEU A 13 -8.17 1.89 -11.28
CA LEU A 13 -6.78 1.50 -11.06
C LEU A 13 -6.25 2.01 -9.71
N LEU A 14 -6.61 3.23 -9.31
CA LEU A 14 -6.24 3.79 -8.01
C LEU A 14 -6.73 2.89 -6.86
N LYS A 15 -8.01 2.50 -6.89
CA LYS A 15 -8.58 1.57 -5.90
C LYS A 15 -7.83 0.25 -5.82
N VAL A 16 -7.42 -0.30 -6.97
CA VAL A 16 -6.60 -1.52 -6.99
C VAL A 16 -5.24 -1.27 -6.33
N GLN A 17 -4.58 -0.14 -6.63
CA GLN A 17 -3.29 0.18 -5.99
C GLN A 17 -3.42 0.36 -4.48
N GLU A 18 -4.48 1.01 -4.00
CA GLU A 18 -4.80 1.15 -2.56
C GLU A 18 -4.96 -0.22 -1.90
N GLN A 19 -5.71 -1.14 -2.54
CA GLN A 19 -5.87 -2.51 -2.05
C GLN A 19 -4.53 -3.26 -2.01
N MET A 20 -3.71 -3.16 -3.06
CA MET A 20 -2.40 -3.81 -3.11
C MET A 20 -1.44 -3.28 -2.05
N ARG A 21 -1.49 -1.97 -1.77
CA ARG A 21 -0.72 -1.38 -0.67
C ARG A 21 -1.22 -1.90 0.68
N SER A 22 -2.53 -1.92 0.92
CA SER A 22 -3.11 -2.40 2.18
C SER A 22 -2.73 -3.87 2.45
N LEU A 23 -2.70 -4.71 1.41
CA LEU A 23 -2.21 -6.08 1.54
C LEU A 23 -0.72 -6.12 1.93
N ALA A 24 0.13 -5.33 1.26
CA ALA A 24 1.55 -5.27 1.60
C ALA A 24 1.80 -4.73 3.02
N GLU A 25 0.97 -3.81 3.52
CA GLU A 25 1.02 -3.33 4.90
C GLU A 25 0.69 -4.45 5.90
N ARG A 26 -0.34 -5.25 5.61
CA ARG A 26 -0.71 -6.41 6.44
C ARG A 26 0.38 -7.47 6.45
N ASP A 27 0.90 -7.84 5.29
CA ASP A 27 1.97 -8.85 5.19
C ASP A 27 3.20 -8.42 6.01
N LEU A 28 3.59 -7.14 5.93
CA LEU A 28 4.69 -6.60 6.73
C LEU A 28 4.38 -6.59 8.23
N ALA A 29 3.15 -6.27 8.62
CA ALA A 29 2.72 -6.32 10.01
C ALA A 29 2.76 -7.75 10.57
N ASP A 30 2.30 -8.73 9.79
CA ASP A 30 2.34 -10.15 10.16
C ASP A 30 3.77 -10.66 10.32
N ALA A 31 4.67 -10.29 9.40
CA ALA A 31 6.09 -10.63 9.51
C ALA A 31 6.73 -10.02 10.78
N ARG A 32 6.40 -8.78 11.11
CA ARG A 32 6.86 -8.12 12.35
C ARG A 32 6.30 -8.79 13.60
N ALA A 33 5.03 -9.18 13.59
CA ALA A 33 4.41 -9.90 14.69
C ALA A 33 5.08 -11.27 14.89
N LYS A 34 5.41 -11.98 13.80
CA LYS A 34 6.15 -13.24 13.87
C LYS A 34 7.56 -13.04 14.43
N ALA A 35 8.28 -12.01 14.00
CA ALA A 35 9.60 -11.67 14.55
C ALA A 35 9.54 -11.40 16.05
N ALA A 36 8.55 -10.63 16.51
CA ALA A 36 8.35 -10.35 17.94
C ALA A 36 8.08 -11.63 18.76
N ARG A 37 7.32 -12.58 18.21
CA ARG A 37 7.10 -13.89 18.86
C ARG A 37 8.38 -14.71 18.96
N ILE A 38 9.19 -14.76 17.90
CA ILE A 38 10.48 -15.49 17.91
C ILE A 38 11.41 -14.92 18.99
N GLU A 39 11.50 -13.60 19.12
CA GLU A 39 12.31 -12.98 20.17
C GLU A 39 11.74 -13.20 21.58
N ALA A 40 10.41 -13.21 21.74
CA ALA A 40 9.79 -13.57 23.00
C ALA A 40 10.09 -15.02 23.41
N ASP A 41 9.99 -15.97 22.47
CA ASP A 41 10.32 -17.37 22.70
C ASP A 41 11.81 -17.54 23.07
N ARG A 42 12.69 -16.81 22.39
CA ARG A 42 14.13 -16.80 22.68
C ARG A 42 14.40 -16.26 24.09
N ALA A 43 13.78 -15.14 24.46
CA ALA A 43 13.92 -14.55 25.78
C ALA A 43 13.43 -15.50 26.87
N ALA A 44 12.26 -16.12 26.68
CA ALA A 44 11.71 -17.11 27.62
C ALA A 44 12.66 -18.30 27.83
N LEU A 45 13.21 -18.87 26.75
CA LEU A 45 14.20 -19.96 26.83
C LEU A 45 15.45 -19.54 27.60
N LEU A 46 15.98 -18.34 27.35
CA LEU A 46 17.16 -17.83 28.05
C LEU A 46 16.88 -17.56 29.53
N THR A 47 15.68 -17.06 29.88
CA THR A 47 15.26 -16.87 31.27
C THR A 47 15.17 -18.21 32.00
N THR A 48 14.59 -19.24 31.39
CA THR A 48 14.53 -20.58 31.97
C THR A 48 15.94 -21.16 32.19
N LEU A 49 16.84 -21.02 31.21
CA LEU A 49 18.23 -21.45 31.33
C LEU A 49 19.01 -20.72 32.42
N ALA A 50 18.69 -19.46 32.70
CA ALA A 50 19.35 -18.68 33.74
C ALA A 50 18.84 -19.02 35.16
N GLY A 51 17.61 -19.52 35.29
CA GLY A 51 16.96 -19.80 36.57
C GLY A 51 17.17 -21.22 37.12
N GLU A 52 17.59 -22.17 36.29
CA GLU A 52 17.66 -23.59 36.66
C GLU A 52 19.08 -24.16 36.50
N THR A 53 19.49 -25.04 37.42
CA THR A 53 20.72 -25.85 37.29
C THR A 53 20.45 -27.02 36.32
N MET A 54 20.24 -26.69 35.05
CA MET A 54 19.90 -27.66 34.00
C MET A 54 21.11 -28.53 33.65
N GLN A 55 20.96 -29.86 33.73
CA GLN A 55 22.02 -30.82 33.40
C GLN A 55 21.79 -31.53 32.06
N GLY A 56 22.87 -31.72 31.30
CA GLY A 56 22.99 -32.65 30.17
C GLY A 56 21.96 -32.45 29.04
N LEU A 57 20.93 -33.29 29.03
CA LEU A 57 19.95 -33.41 27.93
C LEU A 57 19.12 -32.16 27.71
N PHE A 58 18.76 -31.43 28.77
CA PHE A 58 17.97 -30.21 28.65
C PHE A 58 18.77 -29.06 28.03
N LEU A 59 20.07 -28.98 28.35
CA LEU A 59 20.95 -27.96 27.78
C LEU A 59 21.16 -28.18 26.28
N ASP A 60 21.33 -29.43 25.85
CA ASP A 60 21.43 -29.80 24.44
C ASP A 60 20.14 -29.50 23.66
N ALA A 61 18.98 -29.83 24.24
CA ALA A 61 17.69 -29.51 23.64
C ALA A 61 17.48 -28.00 23.51
N ALA A 62 17.79 -27.23 24.56
CA ALA A 62 17.69 -25.77 24.53
C ALA A 62 18.65 -25.14 23.52
N SER A 63 19.89 -25.61 23.43
CA SER A 63 20.87 -25.18 22.41
C SER A 63 20.38 -25.43 20.98
N ARG A 64 19.78 -26.60 20.72
CA ARG A 64 19.17 -26.90 19.42
C ARG A 64 17.98 -25.99 19.12
N ARG A 65 17.11 -25.75 20.11
CA ARG A 65 15.95 -24.85 19.93
C ARG A 65 16.39 -23.40 19.69
N LEU A 66 17.38 -22.89 20.42
CA LEU A 66 17.93 -21.55 20.22
C LEU A 66 18.55 -21.39 18.82
N ARG A 67 19.25 -22.40 18.32
CA ARG A 67 19.74 -22.41 16.92
C ARG A 67 18.60 -22.38 15.90
N GLY A 68 17.54 -23.15 16.14
CA GLY A 68 16.33 -23.12 15.31
C GLY A 68 15.70 -21.72 15.29
N LEU A 69 15.46 -21.12 16.46
CA LEU A 69 14.93 -19.76 16.59
C LEU A 69 15.82 -18.71 15.91
N ALA A 70 17.14 -18.84 16.01
CA ALA A 70 18.08 -17.94 15.32
C ALA A 70 18.00 -18.05 13.78
N SER A 71 17.81 -19.26 13.24
CA SER A 71 17.57 -19.47 11.81
C SER A 71 16.24 -18.84 11.39
N GLU A 72 15.17 -19.13 12.13
CA GLU A 72 13.84 -18.56 11.89
C GLU A 72 13.85 -17.02 11.95
N ALA A 73 14.60 -16.44 12.91
CA ALA A 73 14.80 -14.99 13.04
C ALA A 73 15.52 -14.38 11.83
N THR A 74 16.53 -15.09 11.30
CA THR A 74 17.27 -14.65 10.11
C THR A 74 16.38 -14.65 8.87
N GLU A 75 15.59 -15.72 8.69
CA GLU A 75 14.63 -15.84 7.59
C GLU A 75 13.53 -14.79 7.64
N ILE A 76 12.96 -14.53 8.83
CA ILE A 76 11.90 -13.53 8.98
C ILE A 76 12.46 -12.11 8.79
N ALA A 77 13.70 -11.84 9.19
CA ALA A 77 14.37 -10.57 8.94
C ALA A 77 14.55 -10.32 7.43
N ALA A 78 15.05 -11.31 6.69
CA ALA A 78 15.17 -11.22 5.24
C ALA A 78 13.79 -11.01 4.57
N THR A 79 12.77 -11.72 5.05
CA THR A 79 11.38 -11.57 4.57
C THR A 79 10.83 -10.17 4.85
N SER A 80 11.04 -9.63 6.05
CA SER A 80 10.60 -8.29 6.44
C SER A 80 11.25 -7.19 5.61
N THR A 81 12.54 -7.33 5.28
CA THR A 81 13.24 -6.41 4.37
C THR A 81 12.58 -6.41 2.99
N ARG A 82 12.34 -7.61 2.43
CA ARG A 82 11.67 -7.74 1.12
C ARG A 82 10.25 -7.17 1.13
N LEU A 83 9.47 -7.43 2.18
CA LEU A 83 8.11 -6.89 2.32
C LEU A 83 8.11 -5.37 2.47
N SER A 84 9.11 -4.80 3.16
CA SER A 84 9.28 -3.34 3.26
C SER A 84 9.57 -2.71 1.90
N GLU A 85 10.39 -3.34 1.07
CA GLU A 85 10.65 -2.90 -0.30
C GLU A 85 9.39 -2.98 -1.18
N ILE A 86 8.64 -4.09 -1.08
CA ILE A 86 7.35 -4.25 -1.77
C ILE A 86 6.39 -3.15 -1.36
N LEU A 87 6.22 -2.90 -0.06
CA LEU A 87 5.35 -1.84 0.45
C LEU A 87 5.75 -0.47 -0.12
N ARG A 88 7.04 -0.15 -0.12
CA ARG A 88 7.56 1.09 -0.71
C ARG A 88 7.24 1.18 -2.21
N ALA A 89 7.44 0.10 -2.96
CA ALA A 89 7.12 0.05 -4.38
C ALA A 89 5.61 0.24 -4.65
N ARG A 90 4.75 -0.37 -3.81
CA ARG A 90 3.29 -0.19 -3.88
C ARG A 90 2.87 1.24 -3.57
N GLY A 91 3.43 1.87 -2.54
CA GLY A 91 3.15 3.27 -2.24
C GLY A 91 3.56 4.23 -3.37
N LEU A 92 4.68 3.95 -4.05
CA LEU A 92 5.09 4.72 -5.24
C LEU A 92 4.17 4.50 -6.44
N ALA A 93 3.66 3.28 -6.64
CA ALA A 93 2.70 2.97 -7.69
C ALA A 93 1.35 3.68 -7.44
N GLU A 94 0.81 3.58 -6.21
CA GLU A 94 -0.40 4.28 -5.78
C GLU A 94 -0.27 5.79 -5.99
N LYS A 95 0.81 6.40 -5.52
CA LYS A 95 1.07 7.85 -5.69
C LYS A 95 1.09 8.28 -7.15
N ARG A 96 1.68 7.47 -8.04
CA ARG A 96 1.70 7.76 -9.49
C ARG A 96 0.30 7.68 -10.08
N THR A 97 -0.47 6.65 -9.73
CA THR A 97 -1.85 6.50 -10.20
C THR A 97 -2.77 7.61 -9.67
N ALA A 98 -2.59 8.02 -8.41
CA ALA A 98 -3.33 9.12 -7.80
C ALA A 98 -3.11 10.43 -8.57
N ARG A 99 -1.85 10.78 -8.88
CA ARG A 99 -1.51 11.96 -9.70
C ARG A 99 -2.15 11.91 -11.09
N GLN A 100 -2.17 10.73 -11.72
CA GLN A 100 -2.80 10.55 -13.03
C GLN A 100 -4.32 10.77 -12.95
N ALA A 101 -4.98 10.20 -11.94
CA ALA A 101 -6.41 10.38 -11.73
C ALA A 101 -6.76 11.86 -11.45
N GLU A 102 -5.97 12.55 -10.63
CA GLU A 102 -6.13 13.97 -10.34
C GLU A 102 -5.97 14.83 -11.59
N SER A 103 -4.94 14.58 -12.40
CA SER A 103 -4.73 15.29 -13.67
C SER A 103 -5.90 15.12 -14.63
N LEU A 104 -6.44 13.90 -14.76
CA LEU A 104 -7.62 13.63 -15.59
C LEU A 104 -8.89 14.28 -15.04
N ALA A 105 -9.02 14.39 -13.72
CA ALA A 105 -10.14 15.08 -13.09
C ALA A 105 -10.11 16.57 -13.41
N LYS A 106 -8.95 17.21 -13.27
CA LYS A 106 -8.72 18.62 -13.65
C LYS A 106 -8.97 18.89 -15.13
N LEU A 107 -8.52 17.99 -16.00
CA LEU A 107 -8.82 18.10 -17.43
C LEU A 107 -10.32 18.02 -17.68
N ARG A 108 -11.02 17.11 -16.99
CA ARG A 108 -12.45 16.95 -17.19
C ARG A 108 -13.28 18.12 -16.66
N THR A 109 -12.86 18.77 -15.57
CA THR A 109 -13.52 19.99 -15.08
C THR A 109 -13.35 21.11 -16.09
N HIS A 110 -12.13 21.30 -16.60
CA HIS A 110 -11.85 22.31 -17.61
C HIS A 110 -12.66 22.11 -18.90
N GLU A 111 -12.75 20.88 -19.41
CA GLU A 111 -13.60 20.58 -20.58
C GLU A 111 -15.08 20.90 -20.36
N ARG A 112 -15.59 20.72 -19.13
CA ARG A 112 -16.98 21.06 -18.79
C ARG A 112 -17.19 22.56 -18.73
N GLU A 113 -16.25 23.29 -18.15
CA GLU A 113 -16.29 24.75 -18.08
C GLU A 113 -16.25 25.37 -19.48
N GLN A 114 -15.35 24.88 -20.35
CA GLN A 114 -15.29 25.31 -21.75
C GLN A 114 -16.60 25.05 -22.50
N HIS A 115 -17.18 23.85 -22.33
CA HIS A 115 -18.46 23.50 -22.96
C HIS A 115 -19.59 24.41 -22.48
N ALA A 116 -19.68 24.66 -21.17
CA ALA A 116 -20.70 25.54 -20.60
C ALA A 116 -20.55 26.99 -21.09
N LEU A 117 -19.31 27.48 -21.23
CA LEU A 117 -19.05 28.80 -21.79
C LEU A 117 -19.46 28.88 -23.27
N GLN A 118 -19.16 27.84 -24.04
CA GLN A 118 -19.53 27.78 -25.45
C GLN A 118 -21.06 27.74 -25.62
N GLU A 119 -21.77 26.95 -24.82
CA GLU A 119 -23.25 26.94 -24.77
C GLU A 119 -23.81 28.33 -24.44
N GLN A 120 -23.20 29.06 -23.51
CA GLN A 120 -23.64 30.43 -23.17
C GLN A 120 -23.43 31.40 -24.34
N LEU A 121 -22.29 31.32 -25.03
CA LEU A 121 -22.02 32.14 -26.22
C LEU A 121 -23.00 31.83 -27.35
N ASP A 122 -23.27 30.55 -27.60
CA ASP A 122 -24.24 30.11 -28.62
C ASP A 122 -25.64 30.66 -28.33
N LEU A 123 -26.06 30.64 -27.06
CA LEU A 123 -27.33 31.24 -26.63
C LEU A 123 -27.37 32.76 -26.82
N MET A 124 -26.27 33.47 -26.56
CA MET A 124 -26.17 34.91 -26.77
C MET A 124 -26.26 35.27 -28.25
N VAL A 125 -25.57 34.52 -29.12
CA VAL A 125 -25.62 34.69 -30.58
C VAL A 125 -27.03 34.41 -31.09
N ALA A 126 -27.66 33.32 -30.66
CA ALA A 126 -29.04 32.98 -31.04
C ALA A 126 -30.03 34.06 -30.62
N ARG A 127 -29.85 34.67 -29.44
CA ARG A 127 -30.69 35.79 -28.97
C ARG A 127 -30.46 37.07 -29.77
N ALA A 128 -29.22 37.40 -30.12
CA ALA A 128 -28.90 38.57 -30.93
C ALA A 128 -29.43 38.45 -32.36
N GLY A 129 -29.44 37.24 -32.94
CA GLY A 129 -30.02 36.99 -34.27
C GLY A 129 -31.56 36.93 -34.30
N HIS A 130 -32.23 36.93 -33.14
CA HIS A 130 -33.69 36.88 -33.00
C HIS A 130 -34.28 38.20 -32.47
N ALA A 131 -33.52 39.30 -32.49
CA ALA A 131 -34.06 40.61 -32.19
C ALA A 131 -35.10 40.99 -33.27
N PRO A 132 -36.38 41.22 -32.93
CA PRO A 132 -37.35 41.74 -33.88
C PRO A 132 -37.05 43.22 -34.14
N ASP A 133 -37.07 43.61 -35.42
CA ASP A 133 -37.07 45.01 -35.88
C ASP A 133 -38.27 45.81 -35.30
#